data_AF-W8AIW7-F1
#
_entry.id   AF-W8AIW7-F1
#
_cell.length_a   1.000
_cell.length_b   1.000
_cell.length_c   1.000
_cell.angle_alpha   90.00
_cell.angle_beta   90.00
_cell.angle_gamma   90.00
#
_symmetry.space_group_name_H-M   'P 1'
#
loop_
_entity.id
_entity.type
_entity.pdbx_description
1 polymer ?
#
loop_
_entity_poly.entity_id
_entity_poly.type
_entity_poly.pdbx_seq_one_letter_code
_entity_poly.pdbx_strand_id
1 'polypeptide(L)'
;MKKSETKSTPTAGANAAASANKNAESKNVAEAAAAAEPTKAELEAEFDPNDKELCDAAAKIQAAFRGHLTRKVVTKETPDDDDIQEITKKVAEELDIDLSDPELHKAATKIQASFRGHKIRKDITE
;
A
#
# COMPACT_ATOMS: atom_id res chain seq x y z
N MET A 1 61.42 -1.41 -31.09
CA MET A 1 62.64 -1.14 -30.28
C MET A 1 62.34 -0.03 -29.29
N LYS A 2 62.89 -0.15 -28.06
CA LYS A 2 62.81 0.76 -26.88
C LYS A 2 61.49 0.61 -26.09
N LYS A 3 61.36 -0.11 -24.95
CA LYS A 3 62.07 -0.17 -23.63
C LYS A 3 62.07 1.15 -22.84
N SER A 4 61.30 1.19 -21.73
CA SER A 4 61.58 1.84 -20.43
C SER A 4 60.28 1.82 -19.58
N GLU A 5 60.10 0.91 -18.61
CA GLU A 5 60.53 1.00 -17.20
C GLU A 5 60.08 2.27 -16.45
N THR A 6 59.06 2.14 -15.58
CA THR A 6 58.87 2.89 -14.32
C THR A 6 58.16 1.95 -13.34
N LYS A 7 58.90 1.24 -12.47
CA LYS A 7 59.30 1.60 -11.09
C LYS A 7 58.12 1.73 -10.11
N SER A 8 57.75 0.58 -9.54
CA SER A 8 56.99 0.46 -8.30
C SER A 8 57.91 0.70 -7.09
N THR A 9 57.48 1.56 -6.16
CA THR A 9 57.80 1.43 -4.73
C THR A 9 56.68 2.05 -3.89
N PRO A 10 56.46 1.54 -2.66
CA PRO A 10 55.20 1.66 -1.93
C PRO A 10 55.23 2.82 -0.92
N THR A 11 54.07 3.29 -0.48
CA THR A 11 53.97 4.09 0.75
C THR A 11 52.79 3.59 1.57
N ALA A 12 53.11 3.33 2.83
CA ALA A 12 52.30 2.69 3.85
C ALA A 12 51.12 3.55 4.28
N GLY A 13 50.00 2.89 4.52
CA GLY A 13 48.87 3.39 5.28
C GLY A 13 48.19 2.20 5.94
N ALA A 14 48.59 1.93 7.18
CA ALA A 14 48.04 0.87 8.02
C ALA A 14 46.52 1.01 8.17
N ASN A 15 45.82 -0.13 8.14
CA ASN A 15 44.74 -0.50 9.07
C ASN A 15 43.86 -1.61 8.47
N ALA A 16 43.99 -2.83 9.00
CA ALA A 16 42.89 -3.79 9.09
C ALA A 16 43.37 -4.97 9.96
N ALA A 17 43.43 -4.73 11.26
CA ALA A 17 43.65 -5.79 12.24
C ALA A 17 42.38 -6.65 12.35
N ALA A 18 42.60 -7.96 12.28
CA ALA A 18 41.88 -9.00 13.01
C ALA A 18 40.34 -8.99 12.92
N SER A 19 39.84 -9.64 11.87
CA SER A 19 38.51 -10.25 11.86
C SER A 19 38.58 -11.56 12.65
N ALA A 20 38.16 -11.55 13.91
CA ALA A 20 37.85 -12.77 14.66
C ALA A 20 36.93 -12.46 15.85
N ASN A 21 35.69 -12.94 15.73
CA ASN A 21 34.81 -13.35 16.82
C ASN A 21 34.31 -12.28 17.81
N LYS A 22 33.11 -11.75 17.53
CA LYS A 22 32.14 -11.37 18.57
C LYS A 22 30.74 -11.83 18.17
N ASN A 23 30.51 -13.15 18.22
CA ASN A 23 29.16 -13.68 18.39
C ASN A 23 28.79 -13.58 19.88
N ALA A 24 28.49 -12.38 20.36
CA ALA A 24 28.08 -12.14 21.75
C ALA A 24 27.36 -10.79 21.92
N GLU A 25 26.47 -10.41 21.01
CA GLU A 25 25.62 -9.22 21.17
C GLU A 25 24.25 -9.47 20.53
N SER A 26 23.56 -10.49 21.02
CA SER A 26 22.11 -10.67 20.85
C SER A 26 21.45 -10.81 22.22
N LYS A 27 21.82 -9.91 23.13
CA LYS A 27 21.19 -9.70 24.44
C LYS A 27 21.40 -8.25 24.84
N ASN A 28 20.62 -7.33 24.25
CA ASN A 28 20.13 -6.08 24.87
C ASN A 28 19.62 -5.09 23.82
N VAL A 29 18.42 -5.35 23.27
CA VAL A 29 17.53 -4.27 22.80
C VAL A 29 16.09 -4.54 23.31
N ALA A 30 15.98 -5.29 24.40
CA ALA A 30 14.70 -5.62 25.05
C ALA A 30 14.49 -4.83 26.35
N GLU A 31 15.31 -3.79 26.59
CA GLU A 31 15.32 -3.03 27.84
C GLU A 31 15.22 -1.53 27.56
N ALA A 32 14.08 -1.12 27.00
CA ALA A 32 13.56 0.26 27.04
C ALA A 32 12.02 0.31 26.80
N ALA A 33 11.31 -0.82 26.91
CA ALA A 33 9.87 -0.94 26.67
C ALA A 33 9.09 -1.22 27.97
N ALA A 34 9.58 -0.72 29.10
CA ALA A 34 8.93 -0.80 30.41
C ALA A 34 8.48 0.60 30.89
N ALA A 35 8.12 1.50 29.97
CA ALA A 35 7.24 2.60 30.31
C ALA A 35 5.85 2.00 30.50
N ALA A 36 5.31 2.06 31.71
CA ALA A 36 3.99 1.55 32.06
C ALA A 36 2.97 1.92 30.97
N GLU A 37 2.26 0.93 30.41
CA GLU A 37 1.13 1.22 29.53
C GLU A 37 0.15 2.09 30.34
N PRO A 38 -0.23 3.28 29.83
CA PRO A 38 -1.14 4.15 30.55
C PRO A 38 -2.46 3.39 30.74
N THR A 39 -2.91 3.32 31.99
CA THR A 39 -4.15 2.61 32.30
C THR A 39 -5.31 3.33 31.62
N LYS A 40 -6.35 2.59 31.25
CA LYS A 40 -7.55 3.17 30.59
C LYS A 40 -8.13 4.35 31.39
N ALA A 41 -8.06 4.29 32.72
CA ALA A 41 -8.53 5.35 33.61
C ALA A 41 -7.66 6.62 33.55
N GLU A 42 -6.35 6.49 33.35
CA GLU A 42 -5.44 7.63 33.17
C GLU A 42 -5.64 8.29 31.81
N LEU A 43 -5.87 7.50 30.75
CA LEU A 43 -6.21 8.03 29.42
C LEU A 43 -7.56 8.76 29.43
N GLU A 44 -8.59 8.19 30.03
CA GLU A 44 -9.91 8.83 30.14
C GLU A 44 -9.88 10.11 30.97
N ALA A 45 -8.99 10.20 31.97
CA ALA A 45 -8.79 11.43 32.74
C ALA A 45 -8.10 12.55 31.94
N GLU A 46 -7.35 12.20 30.88
CA GLU A 46 -6.66 13.15 30.01
C GLU A 46 -7.55 13.67 28.86
N PHE A 47 -8.67 12.98 28.57
CA PHE A 47 -9.66 13.40 27.60
C PHE A 47 -10.80 14.20 28.26
N ASP A 48 -10.72 15.54 28.24
CA ASP A 48 -11.83 16.39 28.67
C ASP A 48 -12.94 16.38 27.59
N PRO A 49 -14.15 15.89 27.88
CA PRO A 49 -15.26 15.88 26.92
C PRO A 49 -15.75 17.28 26.52
N ASN A 50 -15.35 18.34 27.23
CA ASN A 50 -15.65 19.72 26.86
C ASN A 50 -14.53 20.39 26.04
N ASP A 51 -13.40 19.70 25.83
CA ASP A 51 -12.36 20.19 24.93
C ASP A 51 -12.86 20.11 23.48
N LYS A 52 -13.08 21.28 22.90
CA LYS A 52 -13.58 21.44 21.55
C LYS A 52 -12.57 20.96 20.50
N GLU A 53 -11.26 21.17 20.70
CA GLU A 53 -10.23 20.74 19.75
C GLU A 53 -10.12 19.22 19.72
N LEU A 54 -10.19 18.59 20.90
CA LEU A 54 -10.24 17.14 21.05
C LEU A 54 -11.46 16.55 20.33
N CYS A 55 -12.64 17.14 20.54
CA CYS A 55 -13.87 16.70 19.90
C CYS A 55 -13.80 16.84 18.36
N ASP A 56 -13.28 17.96 17.86
CA ASP A 56 -13.11 18.21 16.42
C ASP A 56 -12.10 17.21 15.80
N ALA A 57 -11.00 16.90 16.49
CA ALA A 57 -10.03 15.89 16.08
C ALA A 57 -10.63 14.48 16.05
N ALA A 58 -11.36 14.09 17.11
CA ALA A 58 -12.04 12.81 17.18
C ALA A 58 -13.07 12.67 16.05
N ALA A 59 -13.86 13.71 15.78
CA ALA A 59 -14.81 13.74 14.68
C ALA A 59 -14.11 13.54 13.32
N LYS A 60 -12.93 14.15 13.11
CA LYS A 60 -12.13 13.98 11.89
C LYS A 60 -11.61 12.56 11.73
N ILE A 61 -11.11 11.94 12.80
CA ILE A 61 -10.63 10.54 12.79
C ILE A 61 -11.79 9.60 12.48
N GLN A 62 -12.94 9.78 13.15
CA GLN A 62 -14.12 8.96 12.90
C GLN A 62 -14.64 9.12 11.47
N ALA A 63 -14.70 10.35 10.94
CA ALA A 63 -15.11 10.60 9.57
C ALA A 63 -14.15 9.95 8.56
N ALA A 64 -12.84 10.06 8.78
CA ALA A 64 -11.83 9.41 7.94
C ALA A 64 -11.98 7.88 7.97
N PHE A 65 -12.22 7.30 9.14
CA PHE A 65 -12.39 5.85 9.30
C PHE A 65 -13.69 5.33 8.67
N ARG A 66 -14.82 6.03 8.89
CA ARG A 66 -16.08 5.73 8.20
C ARG A 66 -15.89 5.74 6.69
N GLY A 67 -15.22 6.77 6.16
CA GLY A 67 -14.88 6.84 4.74
C GLY A 67 -13.93 5.73 4.27
N HIS A 68 -12.96 5.33 5.09
CA HIS A 68 -12.06 4.21 4.79
C HIS A 68 -12.82 2.89 4.69
N LEU A 69 -13.77 2.62 5.60
CA LEU A 69 -14.62 1.43 5.54
C LEU A 69 -15.47 1.42 4.26
N THR A 70 -16.15 2.52 3.93
CA THR A 70 -16.93 2.63 2.69
C THR A 70 -16.06 2.35 1.46
N ARG A 71 -14.87 2.96 1.40
CA ARG A 71 -13.94 2.75 0.27
C ARG A 71 -13.45 1.30 0.21
N LYS A 72 -13.12 0.69 1.34
CA LYS A 72 -12.59 -0.69 1.42
C LYS A 72 -13.63 -1.75 1.03
N VAL A 73 -14.91 -1.53 1.36
CA VAL A 73 -15.99 -2.41 0.89
C VAL A 73 -16.13 -2.32 -0.63
N VAL A 74 -16.11 -1.10 -1.18
CA VAL A 74 -16.16 -0.91 -2.64
C VAL A 74 -14.95 -1.54 -3.34
N THR A 75 -13.73 -1.33 -2.83
CA THR A 75 -12.50 -1.88 -3.45
C THR A 75 -12.39 -3.40 -3.35
N LYS A 76 -12.98 -4.05 -2.34
CA LYS A 76 -12.96 -5.52 -2.24
C LYS A 76 -13.95 -6.21 -3.17
N GLU A 77 -15.03 -5.55 -3.55
CA GLU A 77 -16.07 -6.14 -4.39
C GLU A 77 -15.96 -5.75 -5.87
N THR A 78 -15.18 -4.72 -6.19
CA THR A 78 -14.85 -4.38 -7.56
C THR A 78 -13.52 -5.07 -7.95
N PRO A 79 -13.49 -5.91 -9.00
CA PRO A 79 -12.22 -6.42 -9.50
C PRO A 79 -11.30 -5.26 -9.89
N ASP A 80 -10.00 -5.41 -9.68
CA ASP A 80 -9.02 -4.39 -10.01
C ASP A 80 -8.98 -4.16 -11.53
N ASP A 81 -8.61 -2.95 -11.96
CA ASP A 81 -8.55 -2.61 -13.39
C ASP A 81 -7.60 -3.54 -14.16
N ASP A 82 -6.56 -4.06 -13.50
CA ASP A 82 -5.63 -5.04 -14.06
C ASP A 82 -6.30 -6.41 -14.28
N ASP A 83 -7.12 -6.87 -13.33
CA ASP A 83 -7.88 -8.12 -13.44
C ASP A 83 -8.90 -8.04 -14.58
N ILE A 84 -9.60 -6.92 -14.69
CA ILE A 84 -10.57 -6.67 -15.78
C ILE A 84 -9.87 -6.68 -17.14
N GLN A 85 -8.69 -6.07 -17.24
CA GLN A 85 -7.91 -6.05 -18.48
C GLN A 85 -7.40 -7.44 -18.87
N GLU A 86 -6.95 -8.25 -17.90
CA GLU A 86 -6.50 -9.61 -18.15
C GLU A 86 -7.65 -10.50 -18.64
N ILE A 87 -8.81 -10.42 -17.99
CA ILE A 87 -10.02 -11.14 -18.41
C ILE A 87 -10.44 -10.71 -19.82
N THR A 88 -10.44 -9.40 -20.10
CA THR A 88 -10.83 -8.88 -21.41
C THR A 88 -9.91 -9.38 -22.52
N LYS A 89 -8.59 -9.43 -22.28
CA LYS A 89 -7.62 -9.95 -23.25
C LYS A 89 -7.79 -11.46 -23.48
N LYS A 90 -7.94 -12.25 -22.40
CA LYS A 90 -8.16 -13.70 -22.51
C LYS A 90 -9.42 -14.03 -23.30
N VAL A 91 -10.52 -13.33 -23.02
CA VAL A 91 -11.79 -13.52 -23.72
C VAL A 91 -11.66 -13.10 -25.19
N ALA A 92 -10.97 -11.99 -25.48
CA ALA A 92 -10.75 -11.56 -26.85
C ALA A 92 -9.91 -12.55 -27.66
N GLU A 93 -8.89 -13.16 -27.05
CA GLU A 93 -8.05 -14.19 -27.68
C GLU A 93 -8.81 -15.51 -27.88
N GLU A 94 -9.64 -15.93 -26.92
CA GLU A 94 -10.43 -17.17 -27.02
C GLU A 94 -11.53 -17.09 -28.08
N LEU A 95 -12.12 -15.91 -28.27
CA LEU A 95 -13.24 -15.68 -29.19
C LEU A 95 -12.82 -14.99 -30.50
N ASP A 96 -11.52 -14.77 -30.72
CA ASP A 96 -10.95 -14.06 -31.89
C ASP A 96 -11.64 -12.70 -32.16
N ILE A 97 -11.79 -11.91 -31.09
CA ILE A 97 -12.49 -10.62 -31.13
C ILE A 97 -11.50 -9.49 -31.46
N ASP A 98 -11.81 -8.71 -32.51
CA ASP A 98 -11.05 -7.50 -32.83
C ASP A 98 -11.41 -6.35 -31.87
N LEU A 99 -10.50 -6.06 -30.94
CA LEU A 99 -10.63 -4.96 -29.99
C LEU A 99 -10.49 -3.57 -30.63
N SER A 100 -10.17 -3.46 -31.92
CA SER A 100 -10.09 -2.19 -32.64
C SER A 100 -11.40 -1.84 -33.37
N ASP A 101 -12.36 -2.76 -33.40
CA ASP A 101 -13.62 -2.57 -34.12
C ASP A 101 -14.50 -1.49 -33.44
N PRO A 102 -14.82 -0.39 -34.14
CA PRO A 102 -15.72 0.63 -33.62
C PRO A 102 -17.14 0.13 -33.33
N GLU A 103 -17.65 -0.89 -34.04
CA GLU A 103 -18.99 -1.43 -33.79
C GLU A 103 -19.05 -2.25 -32.51
N LEU A 104 -18.05 -3.09 -32.26
CA LEU A 104 -17.87 -3.78 -30.99
C LEU A 104 -17.85 -2.80 -29.80
N HIS A 105 -17.08 -1.72 -29.89
CA HIS A 105 -17.02 -0.71 -28.82
C HIS A 105 -18.38 -0.05 -28.56
N LYS A 106 -19.15 0.27 -29.61
CA LYS A 106 -20.50 0.83 -29.48
C LYS A 106 -21.45 -0.15 -28.80
N ALA A 107 -21.38 -1.43 -29.18
CA ALA A 107 -22.20 -2.48 -28.57
C ALA A 107 -21.84 -2.69 -27.09
N ALA A 108 -20.55 -2.81 -26.77
CA ALA A 108 -20.06 -2.94 -25.40
C ALA A 108 -20.51 -1.77 -24.52
N THR A 109 -20.36 -0.53 -25.02
CA THR A 109 -20.81 0.67 -24.32
C THR A 109 -22.31 0.63 -24.00
N LYS A 110 -23.14 0.15 -24.95
CA LYS A 110 -24.59 0.01 -24.74
C LYS A 110 -24.93 -1.02 -23.68
N ILE A 111 -24.22 -2.15 -23.67
CA ILE A 111 -24.39 -3.22 -22.67
C ILE A 111 -23.98 -2.71 -21.28
N GLN A 112 -22.81 -2.06 -21.17
CA GLN A 112 -22.30 -1.50 -19.92
C GLN A 112 -23.25 -0.44 -19.34
N ALA A 113 -23.75 0.48 -20.18
CA ALA A 113 -24.70 1.50 -19.76
C ALA A 113 -26.03 0.90 -19.25
N SER A 114 -26.56 -0.10 -19.98
CA SER A 114 -27.79 -0.80 -19.58
C SER A 114 -27.61 -1.52 -18.24
N PHE A 115 -26.48 -2.23 -18.07
CA PHE A 115 -26.17 -2.95 -16.84
C PHE A 115 -25.96 -2.02 -15.65
N ARG A 116 -25.22 -0.91 -15.83
CA ARG A 116 -25.05 0.10 -14.78
C ARG A 116 -26.40 0.66 -14.34
N GLY A 117 -27.28 0.98 -15.28
CA GLY A 117 -28.64 1.42 -14.97
C GLY A 117 -29.47 0.35 -14.25
N HIS A 118 -29.34 -0.92 -14.64
CA HIS A 118 -30.01 -2.04 -13.99
C HIS A 118 -29.56 -2.25 -12.54
N LYS A 119 -28.26 -2.17 -12.27
CA LYS A 119 -27.69 -2.28 -10.93
C LYS A 119 -28.25 -1.19 -10.01
N ILE A 120 -28.22 0.07 -10.45
CA ILE A 120 -28.76 1.20 -9.66
C ILE A 120 -30.25 1.00 -9.37
N ARG A 121 -31.04 0.58 -10.36
CA ARG A 121 -32.47 0.34 -10.15
C ARG A 121 -32.73 -0.77 -9.14
N LYS A 122 -31.96 -1.87 -9.20
CA LYS A 122 -32.05 -2.96 -8.22
C LYS A 122 -31.74 -2.47 -6.81
N ASP A 123 -30.62 -1.75 -6.65
CA ASP A 123 -30.16 -1.24 -5.35
C ASP A 123 -31.13 -0.22 -4.71
N ILE A 124 -32.00 0.43 -5.50
CA ILE A 124 -33.05 1.36 -5.00
C ILE A 124 -34.34 0.61 -4.61
N THR A 125 -34.63 -0.51 -5.27
CA THR A 125 -35.85 -1.30 -5.02
C THR A 125 -35.71 -2.34 -3.91
N GLU A 126 -34.49 -2.69 -3.49
CA GLU A 126 -34.22 -3.48 -2.28
C GLU A 126 -34.02 -2.57 -1.06
#